data_AF-A0AAE0BDZ7-F1
#
_entry.id   AF-A0AAE0BDZ7-F1
#
_cell.length_a   1.000
_cell.length_b   1.000
_cell.length_c   1.000
_cell.angle_alpha   90.00
_cell.angle_beta   90.00
_cell.angle_gamma   90.00
#
_symmetry.space_group_name_H-M   'P 1'
#
loop_
_entity.id
_entity.type
_entity.pdbx_description
1 polymer ?
#
loop_
_entity_poly.entity_id
_entity_poly.type
_entity_poly.pdbx_seq_one_letter_code
_entity_poly.pdbx_strand_id
1 'polypeptide(L)'
;MRAERERDILSLQLSVPAPAPAPPAQVLPSRNSSNFPWESISRDSLHKRRATGGEQKAWRKKRKFELGRPSANTKLTSADQVCVRPVRCRGGNMKFRALRLDCGNFAWGSEAVTRKVRILDVVYNASNNELWYLQHYGVGIGKKKSAKTVELPVSFVFSTEDNTSQEAPEDDSVKQSGHLQRKLEKRQADRKLDIHIDEQFATGRLYACISSRPGQCGRISGYVLEGKELEFYTNPQNWWRDDR
;
A
#
# COMPACT_ATOMS: atom_id res chain seq x y z
N MET A 1 7.31 8.72 -76.88
CA MET A 1 6.60 9.20 -75.67
C MET A 1 7.34 8.71 -74.43
N ARG A 2 8.28 9.51 -73.92
CA ARG A 2 8.96 9.28 -72.64
C ARG A 2 8.23 10.14 -71.61
N ALA A 3 7.59 9.52 -70.63
CA ALA A 3 6.98 10.21 -69.51
C ALA A 3 8.04 10.36 -68.41
N GLU A 4 8.58 11.57 -68.29
CA GLU A 4 9.47 11.97 -67.21
C GLU A 4 8.65 12.08 -65.92
N ARG A 5 9.03 11.31 -64.89
CA ARG A 5 8.48 11.41 -63.54
C ARG A 5 9.15 12.60 -62.86
N GLU A 6 8.46 13.74 -62.88
CA GLU A 6 8.76 14.88 -62.02
C GLU A 6 8.67 14.42 -60.55
N ARG A 7 9.76 14.63 -59.79
CA ARG A 7 9.80 14.41 -58.35
C ARG A 7 9.61 15.76 -57.68
N ASP A 8 8.42 16.00 -57.13
CA ASP A 8 8.16 17.17 -56.31
C ASP A 8 8.97 17.08 -55.00
N ILE A 9 9.85 18.05 -54.79
CA ILE A 9 10.60 18.24 -53.54
C ILE A 9 9.77 19.19 -52.67
N LEU A 10 9.07 18.66 -51.67
CA LEU A 10 8.32 19.44 -50.69
C LEU A 10 9.25 19.95 -49.57
N SER A 11 9.40 21.26 -49.45
CA SER A 11 10.07 21.92 -48.32
C SER A 11 9.12 22.01 -47.12
N LEU A 12 9.41 21.25 -46.05
CA LEU A 12 8.68 21.33 -44.79
C LEU A 12 9.36 22.33 -43.85
N GLN A 13 8.70 23.46 -43.60
CA GLN A 13 9.15 24.47 -42.64
C GLN A 13 8.61 24.12 -41.24
N LEU A 14 9.50 23.62 -40.36
CA LEU A 14 9.19 23.38 -38.95
C LEU A 14 9.09 24.72 -38.20
N SER A 15 7.87 25.16 -37.88
CA SER A 15 7.65 26.24 -36.91
C SER A 15 7.56 25.65 -35.50
N VAL A 16 8.50 26.04 -34.63
CA VAL A 16 8.45 25.70 -33.20
C VAL A 16 7.45 26.66 -32.54
N PRO A 17 6.34 26.18 -31.94
CA PRO A 17 5.42 27.05 -31.24
C PRO A 17 6.06 27.57 -29.95
N ALA A 18 6.01 28.90 -29.75
CA ALA A 18 6.51 29.56 -28.55
C ALA A 18 5.75 29.08 -27.29
N PRO A 19 6.41 28.93 -26.12
CA PRO A 19 5.75 28.51 -24.89
C PRO A 19 4.79 29.58 -24.38
N ALA A 20 3.55 29.16 -24.07
CA ALA A 20 2.53 30.05 -23.51
C ALA A 20 2.94 30.60 -22.13
N PRO A 21 2.61 31.87 -21.81
CA PRO A 21 2.91 32.45 -20.50
C PRO A 21 2.10 31.77 -19.40
N ALA A 22 2.76 31.48 -18.28
CA ALA A 22 2.15 30.86 -17.11
C ALA A 22 0.99 31.73 -16.55
N PRO A 23 -0.14 31.12 -16.16
CA PRO A 23 -1.24 31.87 -15.55
C PRO A 23 -0.81 32.46 -14.21
N PRO A 24 -1.29 33.67 -13.85
CA PRO A 24 -0.96 34.29 -12.57
C PRO A 24 -1.44 33.41 -11.42
N ALA A 25 -0.57 33.23 -10.42
CA ALA A 25 -0.85 32.42 -9.25
C ALA A 25 -2.13 32.90 -8.54
N GLN A 26 -3.19 32.09 -8.63
CA GLN A 26 -4.40 32.34 -7.84
C GLN A 26 -4.04 32.12 -6.37
N VAL A 27 -4.04 33.20 -5.59
CA VAL A 27 -3.94 33.15 -4.14
C VAL A 27 -5.19 32.43 -3.63
N LEU A 28 -5.05 31.14 -3.32
CA LEU A 28 -6.13 30.38 -2.71
C LEU A 28 -6.48 31.02 -1.35
N PRO A 29 -7.75 31.34 -1.08
CA PRO A 29 -8.14 31.93 0.18
C PRO A 29 -7.75 30.98 1.32
N SER A 30 -7.07 31.52 2.34
CA SER A 30 -6.69 30.76 3.52
C SER A 30 -7.97 30.14 4.11
N ARG A 31 -8.04 28.81 4.15
CA ARG A 31 -9.20 28.11 4.74
C ARG A 31 -9.35 28.55 6.18
N ASN A 32 -10.36 29.39 6.40
CA ASN A 32 -10.72 29.92 7.69
C ASN A 32 -10.96 28.74 8.65
N SER A 33 -10.17 28.65 9.71
CA SER A 33 -10.09 27.47 10.60
C SER A 33 -11.23 27.38 11.63
N SER A 34 -12.29 28.18 11.44
CA SER A 34 -13.36 28.42 12.42
C SER A 34 -14.68 27.73 12.12
N ASN A 35 -14.89 27.12 10.94
CA ASN A 35 -16.10 26.34 10.68
C ASN A 35 -15.91 24.91 11.17
N PHE A 36 -16.21 24.67 12.45
CA PHE A 36 -16.40 23.33 13.00
C PHE A 36 -17.75 22.79 12.52
N PRO A 37 -17.78 21.74 11.68
CA PRO A 37 -19.05 21.06 11.41
C PRO A 37 -19.48 20.39 12.71
N TRP A 38 -20.71 20.69 13.10
CA TRP A 38 -21.42 20.16 14.28
C TRP A 38 -21.58 18.62 14.22
N GLU A 39 -21.23 17.98 13.11
CA GLU A 39 -21.20 16.55 12.83
C GLU A 39 -19.81 15.91 13.03
N SER A 40 -19.03 16.39 14.00
CA SER A 40 -17.70 15.84 14.26
C SER A 40 -17.73 14.62 15.20
N ILE A 41 -16.93 13.60 14.86
CA ILE A 41 -16.67 12.42 15.69
C ILE A 41 -16.06 12.90 17.02
N SER A 42 -16.54 12.39 18.15
CA SER A 42 -16.04 12.75 19.49
C SER A 42 -15.46 11.52 20.18
N ARG A 43 -14.36 11.70 20.91
CA ARG A 43 -13.67 10.65 21.68
C ARG A 43 -14.06 10.66 23.17
N ASP A 44 -15.07 11.42 23.54
CA ASP A 44 -15.59 11.48 24.91
C ASP A 44 -16.33 10.19 25.29
N SER A 45 -16.51 9.96 26.60
CA SER A 45 -17.30 8.84 27.12
C SER A 45 -18.72 9.25 27.54
N LEU A 46 -19.06 10.55 27.49
CA LEU A 46 -20.33 11.08 27.99
C LEU A 46 -21.54 10.59 27.19
N HIS A 47 -21.35 10.25 25.91
CA HIS A 47 -22.39 9.66 25.08
C HIS A 47 -22.58 8.15 25.32
N LYS A 48 -21.72 7.51 26.11
CA LYS A 48 -21.80 6.08 26.43
C LYS A 48 -22.52 5.88 27.77
N ARG A 49 -23.21 4.74 27.91
CA ARG A 49 -23.84 4.33 29.18
C ARG A 49 -22.80 4.11 30.27
N ARG A 50 -23.23 4.21 31.52
CA ARG A 50 -22.43 3.83 32.70
C ARG A 50 -22.22 2.31 32.71
N ALA A 51 -21.22 1.84 33.46
CA ALA A 51 -21.03 0.40 33.70
C ALA A 51 -22.27 -0.25 34.33
N THR A 52 -23.04 0.50 35.13
CA THR A 52 -24.33 0.07 35.71
C THR A 52 -25.48 0.04 34.70
N GLY A 53 -25.26 0.42 33.44
CA GLY A 53 -26.28 0.52 32.40
C GLY A 53 -27.07 1.84 32.37
N GLY A 54 -26.93 2.67 33.41
CA GLY A 54 -27.61 3.97 33.48
C GLY A 54 -27.17 4.95 32.38
N GLU A 55 -28.14 5.66 31.80
CA GLU A 55 -27.88 6.70 30.81
C GLU A 55 -27.24 7.95 31.46
N GLN A 56 -26.27 8.55 30.78
CA GLN A 56 -25.59 9.75 31.27
C GLN A 56 -26.23 11.01 30.68
N LYS A 57 -26.61 11.95 31.53
CA LYS A 57 -27.07 13.27 31.09
C LYS A 57 -25.90 14.07 30.52
N ALA A 58 -26.05 14.57 29.30
CA ALA A 58 -25.08 15.48 28.69
C ALA A 58 -25.07 16.83 29.44
N TRP A 59 -24.00 17.09 30.21
CA TRP A 59 -23.83 18.34 30.97
C TRP A 59 -23.06 19.42 30.20
N ARG A 60 -22.44 19.07 29.06
CA ARG A 60 -21.70 19.99 28.20
C ARG A 60 -21.76 19.58 26.73
N LYS A 61 -21.42 20.52 25.85
CA LYS A 61 -21.22 20.28 24.42
C LYS A 61 -19.86 19.64 24.11
N LYS A 62 -19.70 19.12 22.89
CA LYS A 62 -18.44 18.55 22.36
C LYS A 62 -17.31 19.58 22.40
N ARG A 63 -16.10 19.15 22.76
CA ARG A 63 -14.92 20.03 22.88
C ARG A 63 -13.87 19.71 21.81
N LYS A 64 -13.16 20.74 21.34
CA LYS A 64 -12.12 20.60 20.28
C LYS A 64 -11.00 19.62 20.65
N PHE A 65 -10.68 19.47 21.94
CA PHE A 65 -9.64 18.54 22.38
C PHE A 65 -10.08 17.07 22.37
N GLU A 66 -11.39 16.79 22.25
CA GLU A 66 -11.97 15.44 22.12
C GLU A 66 -12.25 15.06 20.67
N LEU A 67 -11.86 15.91 19.72
CA LEU A 67 -12.14 15.73 18.31
C LEU A 67 -11.52 14.43 17.76
N GLY A 68 -12.37 13.58 17.19
CA GLY A 68 -12.00 12.49 16.31
C GLY A 68 -11.95 12.96 14.85
N ARG A 69 -11.20 12.22 14.02
CA ARG A 69 -11.17 12.41 12.56
C ARG A 69 -11.57 11.09 11.90
N PRO A 70 -12.19 11.12 10.70
CA PRO A 70 -12.49 9.89 9.95
C PRO A 70 -11.20 9.08 9.73
N SER A 71 -11.33 7.76 9.59
CA SER A 71 -10.20 6.87 9.28
C SER A 71 -9.61 7.21 7.91
N ALA A 72 -8.38 6.75 7.67
CA ALA A 72 -7.68 7.01 6.42
C ALA A 72 -8.04 5.99 5.31
N ASN A 73 -8.34 4.74 5.70
CA ASN A 73 -8.64 3.62 4.82
C ASN A 73 -7.66 3.53 3.64
N THR A 74 -6.36 3.49 3.96
CA THR A 74 -5.24 3.45 3.01
C THR A 74 -5.41 2.32 2.01
N LYS A 75 -5.24 2.62 0.73
CA LYS A 75 -5.32 1.66 -0.37
C LYS A 75 -3.97 1.42 -1.02
N LEU A 76 -3.77 0.21 -1.52
CA LEU A 76 -2.68 -0.08 -2.42
C LEU A 76 -2.97 0.53 -3.79
N THR A 77 -1.93 1.01 -4.46
CA THR A 77 -2.05 1.61 -5.78
C THR A 77 -0.76 1.42 -6.57
N SER A 78 -0.82 1.70 -7.87
CA SER A 78 0.38 1.80 -8.71
C SER A 78 1.18 3.06 -8.35
N ALA A 79 2.50 3.03 -8.53
CA ALA A 79 3.45 4.05 -8.07
C ALA A 79 3.06 5.50 -8.42
N ASP A 80 2.43 5.71 -9.58
CA ASP A 80 2.06 7.04 -10.07
C ASP A 80 0.97 7.75 -9.22
N GLN A 81 0.27 7.01 -8.36
CA GLN A 81 -0.90 7.50 -7.62
C GLN A 81 -0.70 7.62 -6.11
N VAL A 82 0.55 7.61 -5.63
CA VAL A 82 0.89 7.77 -4.22
C VAL A 82 0.35 9.09 -3.68
N CYS A 83 -0.41 9.03 -2.58
CA CYS A 83 -1.07 10.20 -2.00
C CYS A 83 -0.98 10.19 -0.48
N VAL A 84 -0.25 11.16 0.06
CA VAL A 84 -0.13 11.40 1.49
C VAL A 84 -0.56 12.83 1.78
N ARG A 85 -1.57 13.00 2.64
CA ARG A 85 -2.09 14.31 3.04
C ARG A 85 -1.57 14.71 4.42
N PRO A 86 -0.94 15.87 4.57
CA PRO A 86 -0.61 16.40 5.89
C PRO A 86 -1.88 16.87 6.60
N VAL A 87 -2.00 16.55 7.88
CA VAL A 87 -3.12 16.93 8.74
C VAL A 87 -2.58 17.65 9.97
N ARG A 88 -2.93 18.94 10.10
CA ARG A 88 -2.59 19.73 11.29
C ARG A 88 -3.32 19.19 12.52
N CYS A 89 -2.55 18.97 13.58
CA CYS A 89 -2.99 18.46 14.86
C CYS A 89 -2.83 19.52 15.96
N ARG A 90 -3.20 19.16 17.19
CA ARG A 90 -3.04 20.02 18.37
C ARG A 90 -1.57 20.36 18.59
N GLY A 91 -1.29 21.59 19.02
CA GLY A 91 0.07 22.07 19.28
C GLY A 91 0.88 22.42 18.02
N GLY A 92 0.25 22.51 16.85
CA GLY A 92 0.95 22.81 15.60
C GLY A 92 1.61 21.61 14.93
N ASN A 93 1.62 20.44 15.58
CA ASN A 93 2.17 19.21 15.04
C ASN A 93 1.44 18.75 13.78
N MET A 94 2.18 18.10 12.88
CA MET A 94 1.66 17.56 11.63
C MET A 94 1.63 16.03 11.70
N LYS A 95 0.51 15.44 11.28
CA LYS A 95 0.41 13.99 11.05
C LYS A 95 0.21 13.73 9.56
N PHE A 96 0.82 12.68 9.06
CA PHE A 96 0.75 12.34 7.64
C PHE A 96 -0.26 11.22 7.46
N ARG A 97 -1.36 11.54 6.77
CA ARG A 97 -2.41 10.58 6.46
C ARG A 97 -2.16 10.04 5.06
N ALA A 98 -1.60 8.84 4.97
CA ALA A 98 -1.59 8.12 3.70
C ALA A 98 -3.03 7.81 3.27
N LEU A 99 -3.31 7.96 1.99
CA LEU A 99 -4.54 7.49 1.35
C LEU A 99 -4.24 6.39 0.36
N ARG A 100 -3.13 6.53 -0.37
CA ARG A 100 -2.65 5.58 -1.37
C ARG A 100 -1.14 5.43 -1.23
N LEU A 101 -0.66 4.19 -1.11
CA LEU A 101 0.76 3.83 -1.02
C LEU A 101 1.01 2.54 -1.82
N ASP A 102 2.19 2.42 -2.40
CA ASP A 102 2.62 1.30 -3.24
C ASP A 102 3.83 0.56 -2.64
N CYS A 103 4.66 1.28 -1.88
CA CYS A 103 5.92 0.78 -1.35
C CYS A 103 6.06 1.02 0.16
N GLY A 104 6.90 0.21 0.79
CA GLY A 104 7.19 0.27 2.22
C GLY A 104 8.60 -0.22 2.56
N ASN A 105 9.05 0.08 3.76
CA ASN A 105 10.34 -0.42 4.28
C ASN A 105 10.09 -1.66 5.13
N PHE A 106 10.63 -2.80 4.70
CA PHE A 106 10.50 -4.06 5.41
C PHE A 106 11.85 -4.54 5.93
N ALA A 107 11.86 -4.96 7.19
CA ALA A 107 13.02 -5.54 7.86
C ALA A 107 13.02 -7.05 7.71
N TRP A 108 14.14 -7.62 7.28
CA TRP A 108 14.41 -9.04 7.37
C TRP A 108 15.14 -9.30 8.70
N GLY A 109 14.46 -9.95 9.65
CA GLY A 109 14.91 -10.12 11.03
C GLY A 109 16.20 -10.91 11.15
N SER A 110 16.25 -12.08 10.54
CA SER A 110 17.42 -12.98 10.54
C SER A 110 18.67 -12.38 9.91
N GLU A 111 18.53 -11.63 8.81
CA GLU A 111 19.66 -11.00 8.13
C GLU A 111 19.98 -9.58 8.64
N ALA A 112 19.15 -9.01 9.52
CA ALA A 112 19.25 -7.65 10.02
C ALA A 112 19.36 -6.58 8.90
N VAL A 113 18.70 -6.82 7.76
CA VAL A 113 18.68 -5.91 6.61
C VAL A 113 17.29 -5.31 6.46
N THR A 114 17.22 -4.02 6.14
CA THR A 114 15.97 -3.35 5.75
C THR A 114 16.04 -2.93 4.30
N ARG A 115 14.98 -3.21 3.54
CA ARG A 115 14.87 -2.79 2.14
C ARG A 115 13.52 -2.15 1.87
N LYS A 116 13.53 -1.21 0.92
CA LYS A 116 12.31 -0.66 0.35
C LYS A 116 11.78 -1.66 -0.67
N VAL A 117 10.57 -2.16 -0.45
CA VAL A 117 9.93 -3.19 -1.27
C VAL A 117 8.55 -2.69 -1.69
N ARG A 118 8.09 -3.14 -2.86
CA ARG A 118 6.73 -2.88 -3.33
C ARG A 118 5.76 -3.84 -2.65
N ILE A 119 4.62 -3.31 -2.24
CA ILE A 119 3.54 -4.10 -1.65
C ILE A 119 2.61 -4.50 -2.79
N LEU A 120 2.47 -5.80 -2.98
CA LEU A 120 1.63 -6.35 -4.05
C LEU A 120 0.19 -6.50 -3.58
N ASP A 121 0.01 -7.20 -2.45
CA ASP A 121 -1.32 -7.57 -1.97
C ASP A 121 -1.39 -7.64 -0.43
N VAL A 122 -2.60 -7.54 0.12
CA VAL A 122 -2.95 -7.76 1.53
C VAL A 122 -3.69 -9.10 1.66
N VAL A 123 -2.99 -10.13 2.11
CA VAL A 123 -3.51 -11.51 2.15
C VAL A 123 -4.34 -11.82 3.38
N TYR A 124 -4.09 -11.19 4.54
CA TYR A 124 -4.82 -11.47 5.77
C TYR A 124 -4.93 -10.24 6.68
N ASN A 125 -6.01 -10.14 7.45
CA ASN A 125 -6.22 -9.12 8.47
C ASN A 125 -7.04 -9.68 9.65
N ALA A 126 -6.39 -9.90 10.79
CA ALA A 126 -7.03 -10.46 11.99
C ALA A 126 -8.24 -9.65 12.51
N SER A 127 -8.26 -8.33 12.32
CA SER A 127 -9.32 -7.50 12.91
C SER A 127 -10.59 -7.39 12.07
N ASN A 128 -10.52 -7.57 10.75
CA ASN A 128 -11.68 -7.46 9.88
C ASN A 128 -11.42 -8.16 8.53
N ASN A 129 -12.16 -9.22 8.26
CA ASN A 129 -12.08 -10.02 7.04
C ASN A 129 -12.84 -9.41 5.84
N GLU A 130 -13.66 -8.37 6.03
CA GLU A 130 -14.43 -7.76 4.94
C GLU A 130 -13.52 -7.29 3.80
N LEU A 131 -12.37 -6.72 4.13
CA LEU A 131 -11.39 -6.26 3.13
C LEU A 131 -10.80 -7.43 2.32
N TRP A 132 -10.54 -8.56 3.00
CA TRP A 132 -10.07 -9.78 2.35
C TRP A 132 -11.15 -10.39 1.46
N TYR A 133 -12.37 -10.53 1.98
CA TYR A 133 -13.48 -11.17 1.28
C TYR A 133 -13.98 -10.35 0.08
N LEU A 134 -14.01 -9.02 0.21
CA LEU A 134 -14.29 -8.10 -0.91
C LEU A 134 -13.28 -8.28 -2.04
N GLN A 135 -12.01 -8.49 -1.71
CA GLN A 135 -10.96 -8.62 -2.70
C GLN A 135 -10.90 -10.01 -3.33
N HIS A 136 -11.03 -11.07 -2.52
CA HIS A 136 -11.01 -12.45 -2.99
C HIS A 136 -12.28 -12.86 -3.73
N TYR A 137 -13.46 -12.52 -3.21
CA TYR A 137 -14.74 -12.96 -3.75
C TYR A 137 -15.51 -11.87 -4.50
N GLY A 138 -15.04 -10.61 -4.49
CA GLY A 138 -15.76 -9.49 -5.08
C GLY A 138 -17.06 -9.11 -4.36
N VAL A 139 -17.36 -9.74 -3.21
CA VAL A 139 -18.63 -9.59 -2.49
C VAL A 139 -18.42 -8.86 -1.17
N GLY A 140 -19.20 -7.80 -0.94
CA GLY A 140 -19.24 -7.12 0.35
C GLY A 140 -20.07 -7.92 1.36
N ILE A 141 -19.40 -8.54 2.32
CA ILE A 141 -20.08 -9.17 3.47
C ILE A 141 -20.74 -8.09 4.34
N GLY A 142 -21.94 -8.37 4.85
CA GLY A 142 -22.59 -7.55 5.89
C GLY A 142 -23.39 -6.35 5.39
N LYS A 143 -23.47 -6.11 4.07
CA LYS A 143 -24.40 -5.12 3.51
C LYS A 143 -25.77 -5.76 3.28
N LYS A 144 -26.81 -5.29 3.98
CA LYS A 144 -28.20 -5.64 3.64
C LYS A 144 -28.41 -5.30 2.16
N LYS A 145 -28.82 -6.29 1.36
CA LYS A 145 -29.07 -6.15 -0.08
C LYS A 145 -30.25 -5.19 -0.31
N SER A 146 -30.03 -3.88 -0.30
CA SER A 146 -30.93 -2.92 -0.93
C SER A 146 -30.54 -2.83 -2.41
N ALA A 147 -31.45 -3.26 -3.27
CA ALA A 147 -31.27 -3.36 -4.71
C ALA A 147 -30.70 -2.07 -5.34
N LYS A 148 -29.51 -2.22 -5.94
CA LYS A 148 -29.08 -1.60 -7.22
C LYS A 148 -27.66 -2.07 -7.50
N THR A 149 -27.57 -3.23 -8.14
CA THR A 149 -26.33 -3.71 -8.77
C THR A 149 -26.10 -2.84 -10.00
N VAL A 150 -25.11 -1.96 -9.93
CA VAL A 150 -24.50 -1.38 -11.13
C VAL A 150 -23.37 -2.33 -11.48
N GLU A 151 -23.62 -3.16 -12.48
CA GLU A 151 -22.62 -4.01 -13.09
C GLU A 151 -21.57 -3.12 -13.77
N LEU A 152 -20.30 -3.32 -13.45
CA LEU A 152 -19.19 -2.86 -14.27
C LEU A 152 -18.45 -4.09 -14.80
N PRO A 153 -18.20 -4.17 -16.12
CA PRO A 153 -17.65 -5.34 -16.75
C PRO A 153 -16.12 -5.28 -16.69
N VAL A 154 -15.47 -6.23 -16.00
CA VAL A 154 -14.11 -6.62 -16.37
C VAL A 154 -13.91 -8.10 -16.07
N SER A 155 -14.38 -8.94 -16.98
CA SER A 155 -13.65 -10.16 -17.32
C SER A 155 -12.52 -9.76 -18.26
N PHE A 156 -11.29 -9.69 -17.76
CA PHE A 156 -10.12 -9.95 -18.60
C PHE A 156 -9.34 -11.08 -17.93
N VAL A 157 -9.81 -12.29 -18.23
CA VAL A 157 -9.00 -13.49 -18.17
C VAL A 157 -8.01 -13.36 -19.33
N PHE A 158 -6.71 -13.30 -19.03
CA PHE A 158 -5.72 -13.81 -19.97
C PHE A 158 -5.10 -15.06 -19.33
N SER A 159 -5.37 -16.17 -19.98
CA SER A 159 -4.79 -17.48 -19.73
C SER A 159 -3.29 -17.45 -19.98
N THR A 160 -2.62 -18.39 -19.32
CA THR A 160 -1.29 -18.94 -19.57
C THR A 160 -0.97 -19.16 -21.05
N GLU A 161 0.34 -19.24 -21.33
CA GLU A 161 1.07 -19.54 -22.59
C GLU A 161 1.55 -18.24 -23.26
N ASP A 162 2.85 -17.90 -23.22
CA ASP A 162 3.96 -18.73 -23.71
C ASP A 162 5.19 -18.76 -22.79
N ASN A 163 5.74 -19.98 -22.68
CA ASN A 163 7.17 -20.20 -22.52
C ASN A 163 7.91 -19.44 -23.65
N THR A 164 8.56 -18.34 -23.31
CA THR A 164 9.87 -18.08 -23.90
C THR A 164 10.88 -18.47 -22.83
N SER A 165 11.48 -19.63 -23.04
CA SER A 165 12.75 -20.04 -22.46
C SER A 165 13.77 -18.93 -22.73
N GLN A 166 13.82 -17.92 -21.86
CA GLN A 166 15.00 -17.07 -21.72
C GLN A 166 15.73 -17.66 -20.53
N GLU A 167 16.61 -18.58 -20.90
CA GLU A 167 17.92 -18.85 -20.32
C GLU A 167 17.97 -18.67 -18.80
N ALA A 168 18.17 -19.79 -18.09
CA ALA A 168 18.92 -19.76 -16.85
C ALA A 168 20.00 -18.70 -17.01
N PRO A 169 20.15 -17.70 -16.11
CA PRO A 169 21.31 -16.85 -16.19
C PRO A 169 22.48 -17.81 -16.24
N GLU A 170 23.16 -17.84 -17.39
CA GLU A 170 24.48 -18.43 -17.47
C GLU A 170 25.20 -17.92 -16.24
N ASP A 171 25.83 -18.82 -15.50
CA ASP A 171 26.67 -18.46 -14.36
C ASP A 171 27.75 -17.51 -14.90
N ASP A 172 27.41 -16.22 -15.00
CA ASP A 172 28.28 -15.07 -15.06
C ASP A 172 28.94 -15.02 -13.70
N SER A 173 29.76 -16.05 -13.47
CA SER A 173 30.77 -16.13 -12.45
C SER A 173 31.84 -15.13 -12.84
N VAL A 174 31.46 -13.85 -12.81
CA VAL A 174 32.36 -12.71 -12.86
C VAL A 174 33.47 -13.05 -11.89
N LYS A 175 34.68 -13.27 -12.41
CA LYS A 175 35.83 -13.74 -11.62
C LYS A 175 35.98 -12.83 -10.40
N GLN A 176 35.53 -13.31 -9.25
CA GLN A 176 35.56 -12.53 -8.03
C GLN A 176 36.98 -12.51 -7.48
N SER A 177 37.33 -11.43 -6.79
CA SER A 177 38.63 -11.37 -6.11
C SER A 177 38.70 -12.43 -5.01
N GLY A 178 39.87 -13.05 -4.82
CA GLY A 178 40.05 -14.07 -3.78
C GLY A 178 39.76 -13.58 -2.36
N HIS A 179 39.80 -12.26 -2.13
CA HIS A 179 39.40 -11.66 -0.86
C HIS A 179 37.87 -11.68 -0.67
N LEU A 180 37.08 -11.44 -1.72
CA LEU A 180 35.63 -11.55 -1.68
C LEU A 180 35.19 -13.01 -1.45
N GLN A 181 35.82 -13.96 -2.15
CA GLN A 181 35.54 -15.39 -1.98
C GLN A 181 35.73 -15.83 -0.52
N ARG A 182 36.89 -15.52 0.07
CA ARG A 182 37.16 -15.83 1.49
C ARG A 182 36.13 -15.18 2.44
N LYS A 183 35.65 -13.98 2.11
CA LYS A 183 34.62 -13.29 2.91
C LYS A 183 33.24 -13.95 2.76
N LEU A 184 32.91 -14.44 1.57
CA LEU A 184 31.67 -15.17 1.30
C LEU A 184 31.68 -16.53 1.99
N GLU A 185 32.77 -17.30 1.86
CA GLU A 185 32.95 -18.59 2.56
C GLU A 185 32.77 -18.43 4.07
N LYS A 186 33.40 -17.41 4.66
CA LYS A 186 33.24 -17.09 6.09
C LYS A 186 31.80 -16.76 6.49
N ARG A 187 31.03 -16.10 5.61
CA ARG A 187 29.62 -15.75 5.88
C ARG A 187 28.67 -16.92 5.63
N GLN A 188 29.02 -17.83 4.71
CA GLN A 188 28.20 -18.99 4.35
C GLN A 188 28.27 -20.09 5.41
N ALA A 189 29.38 -20.20 6.15
CA ALA A 189 29.58 -21.24 7.16
C ALA A 189 28.42 -21.36 8.18
N ASP A 190 27.89 -20.23 8.66
CA ASP A 190 26.82 -20.19 9.66
C ASP A 190 25.43 -19.95 9.06
N ARG A 191 25.33 -19.81 7.72
CA ARG A 191 24.09 -19.39 7.06
C ARG A 191 23.16 -20.58 6.86
N LYS A 192 22.07 -20.62 7.63
CA LYS A 192 20.95 -21.54 7.44
C LYS A 192 19.69 -20.72 7.17
N LEU A 193 19.07 -20.94 6.01
CA LEU A 193 17.79 -20.34 5.67
C LEU A 193 16.65 -21.28 6.04
N ASP A 194 15.52 -20.69 6.43
CA ASP A 194 14.28 -21.42 6.67
C ASP A 194 13.70 -21.92 5.35
N ILE A 195 13.20 -23.15 5.33
CA ILE A 195 12.69 -23.84 4.14
C ILE A 195 11.52 -23.03 3.54
N HIS A 196 10.62 -22.54 4.39
CA HIS A 196 9.44 -21.79 3.94
C HIS A 196 9.79 -20.41 3.35
N ILE A 197 10.91 -19.83 3.77
CA ILE A 197 11.41 -18.57 3.22
C ILE A 197 12.03 -18.81 1.85
N ASP A 198 12.77 -19.92 1.68
CA ASP A 198 13.39 -20.30 0.40
C ASP A 198 12.33 -20.58 -0.68
N GLU A 199 11.26 -21.32 -0.32
CA GLU A 199 10.09 -21.53 -1.18
C GLU A 199 9.45 -20.20 -1.63
N GLN A 200 9.34 -19.22 -0.73
CA GLN A 200 8.81 -17.89 -1.06
C GLN A 200 9.73 -17.10 -1.97
N PHE A 201 11.06 -17.20 -1.79
CA PHE A 201 12.02 -16.57 -2.71
C PHE A 201 11.91 -17.14 -4.12
N ALA A 202 11.65 -18.44 -4.28
CA ALA A 202 11.39 -19.04 -5.59
C ALA A 202 10.16 -18.43 -6.29
N THR A 203 9.12 -18.08 -5.53
CA THR A 203 7.93 -17.37 -6.07
C THR A 203 8.15 -15.87 -6.28
N GLY A 204 9.23 -15.30 -5.74
CA GLY A 204 9.49 -13.87 -5.73
C GLY A 204 8.54 -13.05 -4.84
N ARG A 205 7.79 -13.69 -3.94
CA ARG A 205 6.80 -13.04 -3.05
C ARG A 205 7.02 -13.48 -1.61
N LEU A 206 7.31 -12.51 -0.74
CA LEU A 206 7.51 -12.75 0.69
C LEU A 206 6.27 -12.32 1.48
N TYR A 207 5.89 -13.12 2.48
CA TYR A 207 4.90 -12.69 3.46
C TYR A 207 5.54 -11.76 4.50
N ALA A 208 4.83 -10.67 4.80
CA ALA A 208 5.31 -9.65 5.73
C ALA A 208 4.16 -9.06 6.55
N CYS A 209 4.47 -8.66 7.79
CA CYS A 209 3.55 -8.00 8.68
C CYS A 209 3.81 -6.49 8.71
N ILE A 210 2.74 -5.69 8.60
CA ILE A 210 2.81 -4.23 8.72
C ILE A 210 2.78 -3.85 10.21
N SER A 211 3.86 -3.28 10.72
CA SER A 211 3.98 -2.80 12.10
C SER A 211 3.66 -1.31 12.26
N SER A 212 3.70 -0.55 11.16
CA SER A 212 3.42 0.88 11.14
C SER A 212 1.91 1.23 11.07
N ARG A 213 1.57 2.50 11.34
CA ARG A 213 0.19 3.02 11.22
C ARG A 213 0.09 4.06 10.09
N PRO A 214 -0.14 3.64 8.83
CA PRO A 214 -0.01 4.52 7.67
C PRO A 214 -0.96 5.72 7.67
N GLY A 215 -2.12 5.61 8.32
CA GLY A 215 -3.06 6.73 8.50
C GLY A 215 -2.60 7.82 9.50
N GLN A 216 -1.51 7.59 10.24
CA GLN A 216 -0.93 8.54 11.21
C GLN A 216 0.49 8.97 10.81
N CYS A 217 1.33 8.02 10.39
CA CYS A 217 2.74 8.26 10.04
C CYS A 217 2.97 8.49 8.54
N GLY A 218 2.00 8.17 7.68
CA GLY A 218 2.10 8.34 6.24
C GLY A 218 3.03 7.35 5.54
N ARG A 219 3.44 6.29 6.23
CA ARG A 219 4.41 5.29 5.76
C ARG A 219 3.90 3.89 6.03
N ILE A 220 4.29 2.95 5.19
CA ILE A 220 4.16 1.52 5.46
C ILE A 220 5.55 1.00 5.80
N SER A 221 5.66 0.42 6.99
CA SER A 221 6.85 -0.28 7.47
C SER A 221 6.43 -1.52 8.22
N GLY A 222 7.29 -2.53 8.15
CA GLY A 222 6.99 -3.87 8.64
C GLY A 222 8.23 -4.74 8.71
N TYR A 223 8.00 -6.03 8.93
CA TYR A 223 9.03 -7.06 8.93
C TYR A 223 8.54 -8.30 8.17
N VAL A 224 9.48 -9.05 7.62
CA VAL A 224 9.24 -10.34 6.94
C VAL A 224 8.89 -11.39 8.01
N LEU A 225 7.90 -12.24 7.73
CA LEU A 225 7.51 -13.32 8.64
C LEU A 225 8.50 -14.47 8.56
N GLU A 226 8.89 -15.03 9.70
CA GLU A 226 9.87 -16.12 9.80
C GLU A 226 9.42 -17.18 10.82
N GLY A 227 9.88 -18.43 10.67
CA GLY A 227 9.69 -19.51 11.64
C GLY A 227 8.22 -19.76 12.00
N LYS A 228 7.92 -19.88 13.29
CA LYS A 228 6.57 -20.21 13.80
C LYS A 228 5.49 -19.21 13.38
N GLU A 229 5.84 -17.93 13.27
CA GLU A 229 4.89 -16.92 12.81
C GLU A 229 4.53 -17.17 11.34
N LEU A 230 5.52 -17.50 10.52
CA LEU A 230 5.29 -17.82 9.13
C LEU A 230 4.47 -19.10 8.95
N GLU A 231 4.74 -20.14 9.74
CA GLU A 231 3.94 -21.37 9.77
C GLU A 231 2.47 -21.08 10.11
N PHE A 232 2.23 -20.21 11.10
CA PHE A 232 0.89 -19.83 11.52
C PHE A 232 0.10 -19.16 10.39
N TYR A 233 0.72 -18.19 9.69
CA TYR A 233 0.04 -17.44 8.64
C TYR A 233 -0.03 -18.18 7.30
N THR A 234 0.88 -19.11 7.03
CA THR A 234 0.86 -19.93 5.80
C THR A 234 -0.31 -20.91 5.80
N ASN A 235 -0.70 -21.46 6.95
CA ASN A 235 -1.80 -22.40 7.04
C ASN A 235 -3.14 -21.68 7.30
N PRO A 236 -4.05 -21.60 6.30
CA PRO A 236 -5.30 -20.85 6.45
C PRO A 236 -6.19 -21.42 7.55
N GLN A 237 -6.07 -22.71 7.88
CA GLN A 237 -6.89 -23.35 8.89
C GLN A 237 -6.61 -22.84 10.31
N ASN A 238 -5.44 -22.23 10.53
CA ASN A 238 -5.06 -21.61 11.79
C ASN A 238 -5.74 -20.26 12.02
N TRP A 239 -6.17 -19.56 10.96
CA TRP A 239 -6.74 -18.21 11.05
C TRP A 239 -8.08 -18.15 11.80
N TRP A 240 -8.78 -19.29 11.92
CA TRP A 240 -10.11 -19.41 12.53
C TRP A 240 -10.09 -20.12 13.88
N ARG A 241 -8.93 -20.62 14.32
CA ARG A 241 -8.80 -21.42 15.56
C ARG A 241 -8.46 -20.58 16.80
N ASP A 242 -8.53 -19.26 16.71
CA ASP A 242 -8.36 -18.33 17.84
C ASP A 242 -9.63 -18.17 18.71
N ASP A 243 -10.30 -19.29 18.99
CA ASP A 243 -11.32 -19.40 20.04
C ASP A 243 -10.90 -20.55 20.98
N ARG A 244 -9.89 -20.32 21.82
CA ARG A 244 -9.72 -20.98 23.14
C ARG A 244 -8.66 -20.34 24.01
#